data_AF-A0AAW3FHY3-F1
#
_entry.id   AF-A0AAW3FHY3-F1
#
_cell.length_a   1.000
_cell.length_b   1.000
_cell.length_c   1.000
_cell.angle_alpha   90.00
_cell.angle_beta   90.00
_cell.angle_gamma   90.00
#
_symmetry.space_group_name_H-M   'P 1'
#
loop_
_entity.id
_entity.type
_entity.pdbx_description
1 polymer ?
#
loop_
_entity_poly.entity_id
_entity_poly.type
_entity_poly.pdbx_seq_one_letter_code
_entity_poly.pdbx_strand_id
1 'polypeptide(L)' 'MDGKEIFKEILKSPKLKELVGVPESEEIKEDYDSQSQRREITVIRSIIEGQLRHTSDDGIFRNIKTLFDL' A
#
# COMPACT_ATOMS: atom_id res chain seq x y z
N MET A 1 8.83 -12.85 -7.22
CA MET A 1 8.37 -11.45 -7.16
C MET A 1 8.28 -11.11 -5.69
N ASP A 2 9.12 -10.18 -5.24
CA ASP A 2 9.18 -9.74 -3.83
C ASP A 2 8.09 -8.68 -3.56
N GLY A 3 7.57 -8.58 -2.33
CA GLY A 3 6.57 -7.59 -1.94
C GLY A 3 6.99 -6.16 -2.26
N LYS A 4 8.29 -5.89 -2.14
CA LYS A 4 8.90 -4.61 -2.50
C LYS A 4 8.78 -4.29 -3.99
N GLU A 5 8.89 -5.29 -4.85
CA GLU A 5 8.71 -5.11 -6.30
C GLU A 5 7.25 -4.82 -6.63
N ILE A 6 6.32 -5.61 -6.06
CA ILE A 6 4.87 -5.40 -6.24
C ILE A 6 4.46 -3.99 -5.80
N PHE A 7 4.95 -3.57 -4.63
CA PHE A 7 4.67 -2.24 -4.09
C PHE A 7 5.17 -1.13 -5.02
N LYS A 8 6.42 -1.22 -5.50
CA LYS A 8 6.99 -0.24 -6.43
C LYS A 8 6.21 -0.15 -7.74
N GLU A 9 5.76 -1.28 -8.29
CA GLU A 9 4.95 -1.27 -9.51
C GLU A 9 3.58 -0.62 -9.28
N ILE A 10 2.95 -0.87 -8.13
CA ILE A 10 1.68 -0.23 -7.77
C ILE A 10 1.84 1.29 -7.65
N LEU A 11 2.94 1.78 -7.04
CA LEU A 11 3.22 3.22 -6.91
C LEU A 11 3.41 3.95 -8.25
N LYS A 12 3.74 3.23 -9.33
CA LYS A 12 3.84 3.79 -10.68
C LYS A 12 2.48 3.99 -11.36
N SER A 13 1.41 3.39 -10.82
CA SER A 13 0.06 3.49 -11.38
C SER A 13 -0.41 4.94 -11.49
N PRO A 14 -0.76 5.45 -12.69
CA PRO A 14 -1.30 6.80 -12.87
C PRO A 14 -2.55 7.03 -12.00
N LYS A 15 -3.40 6.01 -11.90
CA LYS A 15 -4.63 6.07 -11.09
C LYS A 15 -4.34 6.16 -9.59
N LEU A 16 -3.27 5.52 -9.11
CA LEU A 16 -2.86 5.69 -7.72
C LEU A 16 -2.31 7.09 -7.48
N LYS A 17 -1.48 7.60 -8.40
CA LYS A 17 -0.96 8.98 -8.32
C LYS A 17 -2.10 9.99 -8.22
N GLU A 18 -3.12 9.86 -9.07
CA GLU A 18 -4.35 10.65 -9.01
C GLU A 18 -5.04 10.54 -7.64
N LEU A 19 -5.25 9.31 -7.15
CA LEU A 19 -5.92 9.04 -5.88
C LEU A 19 -5.22 9.73 -4.70
N VAL A 20 -3.89 9.77 -4.70
CA VAL A 20 -3.09 10.38 -3.63
C VAL A 20 -2.67 11.82 -3.92
N GLY A 21 -3.23 12.46 -4.96
CA GLY A 21 -2.96 13.86 -5.32
C GLY A 21 -1.53 14.15 -5.80
N VAL A 22 -0.86 13.16 -6.40
CA VAL A 22 0.46 13.31 -7.02
C VAL A 22 0.29 13.48 -8.53
N PRO A 23 0.92 14.49 -9.15
CA PRO A 23 0.90 14.64 -10.60
C PRO A 23 1.42 13.38 -11.31
N GLU A 24 0.88 13.05 -12.49
CA GLU A 24 1.33 11.86 -13.24
C GLU A 24 2.83 11.87 -13.57
N SER A 25 3.38 13.07 -13.79
CA SER A 25 4.80 13.31 -14.07
C SER A 25 5.71 13.15 -12.84
N GLU A 26 5.15 13.07 -11.64
CA GLU A 26 5.90 12.93 -10.39
C GLU A 26 5.89 11.48 -9.89
N GLU A 27 6.93 11.11 -9.14
CA GLU A 27 7.03 9.80 -8.52
C GLU A 27 6.60 9.85 -7.06
N ILE A 28 5.87 8.81 -6.63
CA ILE A 28 5.60 8.58 -5.22
C ILE A 28 6.87 7.99 -4.59
N LYS A 29 7.60 8.81 -3.81
CA LYS A 29 8.82 8.39 -3.11
C LYS A 29 8.49 7.80 -1.73
N GLU A 30 7.97 6.58 -1.73
CA GLU A 30 7.63 5.84 -0.51
C GLU A 30 8.43 4.53 -0.48
N ASP A 31 8.95 4.18 0.70
CA ASP A 31 9.66 2.93 0.91
C ASP A 31 8.74 1.88 1.52
N TYR A 32 8.85 0.64 1.05
CA TYR A 32 7.99 -0.47 1.49
C TYR A 32 8.07 -0.71 3.00
N ASP A 33 9.25 -0.58 3.60
CA ASP A 33 9.47 -0.85 5.02
C ASP A 33 9.15 0.38 5.90
N SER A 34 8.84 1.54 5.28
CA SER A 34 8.57 2.80 5.98
C SER A 34 7.07 3.05 6.17
N GLN A 35 6.70 3.71 7.27
CA GLN A 35 5.32 4.15 7.49
C GLN A 35 4.98 5.34 6.58
N SER A 36 3.97 5.15 5.73
CA SER A 36 3.46 6.22 4.87
C SER A 36 2.49 7.12 5.63
N GLN A 37 2.51 8.42 5.34
CA GLN A 37 1.48 9.35 5.80
C GLN A 37 0.19 9.28 4.96
N ARG A 38 0.24 8.59 3.81
CA ARG A 38 -0.89 8.41 2.89
C ARG A 38 -1.62 7.11 3.25
N ARG A 39 -2.91 7.23 3.58
CA ARG A 39 -3.71 6.10 4.07
C ARG A 39 -3.82 5.01 3.01
N GLU A 40 -3.98 5.40 1.76
CA GLU A 40 -4.11 4.51 0.60
C GLU A 40 -2.87 3.64 0.42
N ILE A 41 -1.69 4.23 0.56
CA ILE A 41 -0.40 3.52 0.45
C ILE A 41 -0.22 2.56 1.62
N THR A 42 -0.62 2.98 2.82
CA THR A 42 -0.60 2.13 4.01
C THR A 42 -1.50 0.90 3.83
N VAL A 43 -2.71 1.08 3.30
CA VAL A 43 -3.63 -0.03 2.97
C VAL A 43 -3.01 -0.99 1.96
N ILE A 44 -2.46 -0.46 0.85
CA ILE A 44 -1.81 -1.28 -0.19
C ILE A 44 -0.69 -2.13 0.41
N ARG A 45 0.19 -1.53 1.24
CA ARG A 45 1.26 -2.28 1.91
C ARG A 45 0.69 -3.38 2.79
N SER A 46 -0.31 -3.09 3.61
CA SER A 46 -0.93 -4.08 4.49
C SER A 46 -1.56 -5.25 3.74
N ILE A 47 -2.13 -5.01 2.55
CA ILE A 47 -2.65 -6.08 1.69
C ILE A 47 -1.50 -6.95 1.17
N ILE A 48 -0.44 -6.34 0.64
CA ILE A 48 0.73 -7.07 0.12
C ILE A 48 1.38 -7.92 1.23
N GLU A 49 1.63 -7.33 2.40
CA GLU A 49 2.21 -8.03 3.55
C GLU A 49 1.32 -9.20 4.00
N GLY A 50 0.01 -8.98 4.08
CA GLY A 50 -0.96 -9.99 4.46
C GLY A 50 -0.94 -11.19 3.51
N GLN A 51 -0.96 -10.92 2.20
CA GLN A 51 -0.92 -11.95 1.15
C GLN A 51 0.40 -12.74 1.20
N LEU A 52 1.54 -12.07 1.36
CA LEU A 52 2.85 -12.73 1.48
C LEU A 52 2.97 -13.60 2.74
N ARG A 53 2.29 -13.22 3.82
CA ARG A 53 2.24 -14.00 5.07
C ARG A 53 1.15 -15.08 5.07
N HIS A 54 0.44 -15.27 3.96
CA HIS A 54 -0.73 -16.17 3.87
C HIS A 54 -1.80 -15.87 4.94
N THR A 55 -1.97 -14.60 5.29
CA THR A 55 -3.05 -14.14 6.17
C THR A 55 -4.37 -14.22 5.40
N SER A 56 -5.42 -14.73 6.01
CA SER A 56 -6.75 -14.75 5.38
C SER A 56 -7.25 -13.33 5.10
N ASP A 57 -8.11 -13.17 4.09
CA ASP A 57 -8.67 -11.88 3.73
C ASP A 57 -9.32 -11.17 4.95
N ASP A 58 -10.11 -11.90 5.75
CA ASP A 58 -10.68 -11.37 7.00
C ASP A 58 -9.61 -10.86 7.98
N GLY A 59 -8.48 -11.55 8.08
CA GLY A 59 -7.35 -11.14 8.90
C GLY A 59 -6.68 -9.87 8.36
N ILE A 60 -6.52 -9.76 7.05
CA ILE A 60 -5.99 -8.57 6.38
C ILE A 60 -6.91 -7.37 6.65
N PHE A 61 -8.22 -7.53 6.43
CA PHE A 61 -9.19 -6.47 6.68
C PHE A 61 -9.25 -6.07 8.15
N ARG A 62 -9.16 -7.03 9.08
CA ARG A 62 -9.10 -6.72 10.52
C ARG A 62 -7.85 -5.89 10.85
N ASN A 63 -6.69 -6.25 10.32
CA ASN A 63 -5.45 -5.51 10.55
C ASN A 63 -5.55 -4.08 10.00
N ILE A 64 -6.12 -3.91 8.81
CA ILE A 64 -6.37 -2.59 8.22
C ILE A 64 -7.29 -1.76 9.11
N LYS A 65 -8.40 -2.32 9.60
CA LYS A 65 -9.31 -1.61 10.52
C LYS A 65 -8.59 -1.13 11.77
N THR A 66 -7.78 -1.99 12.39
CA THR A 66 -6.97 -1.64 13.56
C THR A 66 -5.99 -0.50 13.27
N LEU A 67 -5.39 -0.43 12.07
CA LEU A 67 -4.48 0.66 11.71
C LEU A 67 -5.16 2.04 11.61
N PHE A 68 -6.48 2.07 11.41
CA PHE A 68 -7.24 3.30 11.19
C PHE A 68 -8.31 3.57 12.26
N ASP A 69 -8.34 2.77 13.35
CA ASP A 69 -9.35 2.83 14.40
C ASP A 69 -10.80 2.78 13.87
N LEU A 70 -11.07 1.90 12.89
CA LEU A 70 -12.37 1.73 12.20
C LEU A 70 -13.26 0.61 12.76
#